data_AF-A0A661BBJ2-F1
#
_entry.id   AF-A0A661BBJ2-F1
#
_cell.length_a   1.000
_cell.length_b   1.000
_cell.length_c   1.000
_cell.angle_alpha   90.00
_cell.angle_beta   90.00
_cell.angle_gamma   90.00
#
_symmetry.space_group_name_H-M   'P 1'
#
loop_
_entity.id
_entity.type
_entity.pdbx_description
1 polymer ?
#
loop_
_entity_poly.entity_id
_entity_poly.type
_entity_poly.pdbx_seq_one_letter_code
_entity_poly.pdbx_strand_id
1 'polypeptide(L)' 'MGTIATSAIIVIAGSRLSKFGDKLADISGLSSSWIGMILLATITSIPELASSVTASVSGVVDIGLGNVFGSNMFNMFI' A
#
# COMPACT_ATOMS: atom_id res chain seq x y z
N MET A 1 25.42 0.32 9.04
CA MET A 1 25.26 1.56 8.24
C MET A 1 24.09 1.49 7.25
N GLY A 2 23.93 0.41 6.47
CA GLY A 2 22.84 0.32 5.48
C GLY A 2 21.41 0.43 6.05
N THR A 3 21.12 -0.24 7.17
CA THR A 3 19.77 -0.20 7.80
C THR A 3 19.37 1.18 8.32
N ILE A 4 20.34 1.96 8.81
CA ILE A 4 20.13 3.34 9.29
C ILE A 4 19.83 4.28 8.12
N ALA A 5 20.50 4.07 6.98
CA ALA A 5 20.21 4.83 5.77
C ALA A 5 18.81 4.52 5.25
N THR A 6 18.43 3.23 5.19
CA THR A 6 17.09 2.82 4.75
C THR A 6 16.00 3.36 5.68
N SER A 7 16.17 3.27 7.00
CA SER A 7 15.19 3.80 7.94
C SER A 7 15.05 5.32 7.84
N ALA A 8 16.15 6.05 7.68
CA ALA A 8 16.12 7.50 7.45
C ALA A 8 15.35 7.86 6.17
N ILE A 9 15.58 7.11 5.08
CA ILE A 9 14.84 7.29 3.82
C ILE A 9 13.34 7.05 4.03
N ILE A 10 12.95 5.99 4.73
CA ILE A 10 11.54 5.68 5.01
C ILE A 10 10.88 6.79 5.81
N VAL A 11 11.55 7.30 6.86
CA VAL A 11 11.00 8.39 7.70
C VAL A 11 10.83 9.69 6.89
N ILE A 12 11.83 10.05 6.08
CA ILE A 12 11.75 11.25 5.23
C ILE A 12 10.66 11.09 4.16
N ALA A 13 10.58 9.92 3.52
CA ALA A 13 9.56 9.64 2.52
C ALA A 13 8.15 9.69 3.11
N GLY A 14 7.93 9.01 4.26
CA GLY A 14 6.64 9.00 4.95
C GLY A 14 6.20 10.39 5.40
N SER A 15 7.11 11.19 5.98
CA SER A 15 6.79 12.56 6.40
C SER A 15 6.43 13.49 5.22
N ARG A 16 7.09 13.32 4.07
CA ARG A 16 6.71 14.05 2.85
C ARG A 16 5.38 13.58 2.29
N LEU A 17 5.14 12.27 2.27
CA LEU A 17 3.89 11.68 1.78
C LEU A 17 2.68 12.20 2.57
N SER A 18 2.79 12.30 3.90
CA SER A 18 1.73 12.86 4.75
C SER A 18 1.39 14.31 4.36
N LYS A 19 2.41 15.16 4.15
CA LYS A 19 2.20 16.55 3.70
C LYS A 19 1.53 16.65 2.34
N PHE A 20 1.82 15.72 1.43
CA PHE A 20 1.11 15.65 0.15
C PHE A 20 -0.32 15.16 0.33
N GLY A 21 -0.55 14.21 1.24
CA GLY A 21 -1.88 13.74 1.61
C GLY A 21 -2.77 14.87 2.14
N ASP A 22 -2.26 15.73 3.02
CA ASP A 22 -3.00 16.89 3.52
C ASP A 22 -3.35 17.87 2.40
N LYS A 23 -2.41 18.15 1.48
CA LYS A 23 -2.72 18.98 0.30
C LYS A 23 -3.76 18.33 -0.60
N LEU A 24 -3.73 17.01 -0.75
CA LEU A 24 -4.74 16.26 -1.49
C LEU A 24 -6.12 16.36 -0.82
N ALA A 25 -6.16 16.31 0.52
CA ALA A 25 -7.38 16.51 1.29
C ALA A 25 -7.98 17.89 1.02
N ASP A 26 -7.16 18.95 1.06
CA ASP A 26 -7.58 20.34 0.80
C ASP A 26 -8.18 20.51 -0.61
N ILE A 27 -7.57 19.90 -1.63
CA ILE A 27 -8.00 20.04 -3.03
C ILE A 27 -9.23 19.17 -3.33
N SER A 28 -9.30 17.96 -2.74
CA SER A 28 -10.39 17.02 -2.98
C SER A 28 -11.64 17.30 -2.14
N GLY A 29 -11.53 18.13 -1.10
CA GLY A 29 -12.60 18.36 -0.12
C GLY A 29 -12.84 17.18 0.83
N LEU A 30 -11.99 16.15 0.79
CA LEU A 30 -12.02 15.02 1.72
C LEU A 30 -11.27 15.37 3.02
N SER A 31 -11.61 14.71 4.12
CA SER A 31 -10.82 14.88 5.35
C SER A 31 -9.44 14.23 5.25
N SER A 32 -8.44 14.75 5.95
CA SER A 32 -7.12 14.11 6.03
C SER A 32 -7.19 12.65 6.50
N SER A 33 -8.15 12.30 7.35
CA SER A 33 -8.38 10.92 7.79
C SER A 33 -8.83 10.01 6.63
N TRP A 34 -9.70 10.51 5.75
CA TRP A 34 -10.13 9.75 4.56
C TRP A 34 -8.97 9.49 3.61
N ILE A 35 -8.16 10.51 3.32
CA ILE A 35 -6.95 10.35 2.51
C ILE A 35 -5.96 9.39 3.18
N GLY A 36 -5.78 9.50 4.49
CA GLY A 36 -4.95 8.59 5.28
C GLY A 36 -5.40 7.13 5.19
N MET A 37 -6.71 6.86 5.28
CA MET A 37 -7.26 5.50 5.12
C MET A 37 -7.02 4.94 3.72
N ILE A 38 -7.22 5.73 2.67
CA ILE A 38 -6.98 5.31 1.28
C ILE A 38 -5.49 4.99 1.07
N LEU A 39 -4.60 5.87 1.54
CA LEU A 39 -3.15 5.65 1.45
C LEU A 39 -2.73 4.39 2.21
N LEU A 40 -3.24 4.19 3.43
CA LEU A 40 -2.97 3.01 4.24
C LEU A 40 -3.41 1.73 3.51
N ALA A 41 -4.67 1.67 3.06
CA ALA A 41 -5.22 0.52 2.35
C ALA A 41 -4.46 0.21 1.04
N THR A 42 -4.00 1.26 0.35
CA THR A 42 -3.20 1.11 -0.87
C THR A 42 -1.83 0.52 -0.58
N ILE A 43 -1.12 1.05 0.43
CA ILE A 43 0.22 0.59 0.79
C ILE A 43 0.20 -0.87 1.27
N THR A 44 -0.81 -1.26 2.04
CA THR A 44 -0.95 -2.64 2.53
C THR A 44 -1.38 -3.64 1.45
N SER A 45 -1.84 -3.18 0.28
CA SER A 45 -2.30 -4.04 -0.83
C SER A 45 -1.35 -4.02 -2.04
N ILE A 46 -0.33 -3.15 -2.04
CA ILE A 46 0.65 -3.01 -3.12
C ILE A 46 1.45 -4.31 -3.37
N PRO A 47 1.98 -4.99 -2.33
CA PRO A 47 2.71 -6.25 -2.51
C PRO A 47 1.84 -7.34 -3.16
N GLU A 48 0.59 -7.42 -2.75
CA GLU A 48 -0.42 -8.36 -3.24
C GLU A 48 -0.75 -8.06 -4.70
N LEU A 49 -1.00 -6.79 -5.04
CA LEU A 49 -1.19 -6.35 -6.42
C LEU A 49 0.00 -6.74 -7.31
N ALA A 50 1.24 -6.51 -6.84
CA ALA A 50 2.43 -6.90 -7.59
C ALA A 50 2.53 -8.41 -7.80
N SER A 51 2.22 -9.20 -6.77
CA SER A 51 2.18 -10.66 -6.84
C SER A 51 1.12 -11.15 -7.83
N SER A 52 -0.10 -10.61 -7.75
CA SER A 52 -1.23 -10.97 -8.62
C SER A 52 -0.98 -10.60 -10.09
N VAL A 53 -0.40 -9.43 -10.35
CA VAL A 53 0.01 -9.03 -11.73
C VAL A 53 1.07 -9.99 -12.26
N THR A 54 2.07 -10.32 -11.45
CA THR A 54 3.14 -11.26 -11.84
C THR A 54 2.57 -12.64 -12.17
N ALA A 55 1.66 -13.14 -11.35
CA ALA A 55 0.98 -14.42 -11.56
C ALA A 55 0.14 -14.41 -12.85
N SER A 56 -0.55 -13.31 -13.14
CA SER A 56 -1.33 -13.13 -14.36
C SER A 56 -0.46 -13.15 -15.63
N VAL A 57 0.69 -12.48 -15.60
CA VAL A 57 1.62 -12.44 -16.74
C VAL A 57 2.33 -13.78 -16.95
N SER A 58 2.56 -14.53 -15.86
CA SER A 58 3.26 -15.82 -15.89
C SER A 58 2.36 -17.01 -16.25
N GLY A 59 1.07 -16.78 -16.52
CA GLY A 59 0.11 -17.85 -16.84
C GLY A 59 -0.32 -18.71 -15.66
N VAL A 60 0.01 -18.33 -14.42
CA VAL A 60 -0.33 -19.01 -13.16
C VAL A 60 -1.41 -18.22 -12.40
N VAL A 61 -2.50 -17.94 -13.09
CA VAL A 61 -3.61 -17.10 -12.57
C VAL A 61 -4.26 -17.71 -11.32
N ASP A 62 -4.35 -19.05 -11.24
CA ASP A 62 -4.94 -19.74 -10.08
C ASP A 62 -4.21 -19.43 -8.77
N ILE A 63 -2.87 -19.35 -8.83
CA ILE A 63 -2.04 -18.98 -7.68
C ILE A 63 -2.23 -17.50 -7.34
N GLY A 64 -2.36 -16.64 -8.36
CA GLY A 64 -2.66 -15.23 -8.20
C GLY A 64 -4.00 -14.98 -7.51
N LEU A 65 -5.05 -15.73 -7.87
CA LEU A 65 -6.36 -15.69 -7.21
C LEU A 65 -6.28 -16.18 -5.77
N GLY A 66 -5.58 -17.30 -5.53
CA GLY A 66 -5.31 -17.80 -4.18
C GLY A 66 -4.64 -16.76 -3.29
N ASN A 67 -3.68 -16.00 -3.83
CA ASN A 67 -3.03 -14.89 -3.12
C ASN A 67 -4.01 -13.76 -2.78
N VAL A 68 -4.85 -13.31 -3.73
CA VAL A 68 -5.83 -12.23 -3.48
C VAL A 68 -6.84 -12.63 -2.40
N PHE A 69 -7.43 -13.82 -2.51
CA PHE A 69 -8.42 -14.28 -1.53
C PHE A 69 -7.78 -14.56 -0.17
N GLY A 70 -6.62 -15.23 -0.16
CA GLY A 70 -5.89 -15.54 1.07
C GLY A 70 -5.48 -14.29 1.85
N SER A 71 -4.87 -13.30 1.17
CA SER A 71 -4.43 -12.05 1.82
C SER A 71 -5.61 -11.23 2.35
N ASN A 72 -6.73 -11.14 1.61
CA ASN A 72 -7.92 -10.44 2.10
C ASN A 72 -8.56 -11.13 3.31
N MET A 73 -8.64 -12.47 3.30
CA MET A 73 -9.12 -13.21 4.46
C MET A 73 -8.22 -13.00 5.67
N PHE A 74 -6.90 -13.06 5.48
CA PHE A 74 -5.93 -12.81 6.55
C PHE A 74 -6.03 -11.39 7.12
N ASN A 75 -6.19 -10.38 6.26
CA ASN A 75 -6.41 -8.99 6.68
C ASN A 75 -7.71 -8.78 7.48
N MET A 76 -8.75 -9.61 7.29
CA MET A 76 -9.95 -9.57 8.13
C MET A 76 -9.79 -10.29 9.47
N PHE A 77 -8.84 -11.24 9.58
CA PHE A 77 -8.59 -11.98 10.82
C PHE A 77 -7.72 -11.21 11.82
N ILE A 78 -6.92 -10.25 11.34
CA ILE A 78 -6.10 -9.33 12.14
C ILE A 78 -6.92 -8.11 12.55
#